data_AF-A0A3B6AUT8-F1
#
_entry.id   AF-A0A3B6AUT8-F1
#
_cell.length_a   1.000
_cell.length_b   1.000
_cell.length_c   1.000
_cell.angle_alpha   90.00
_cell.angle_beta   90.00
_cell.angle_gamma   90.00
#
_symmetry.space_group_name_H-M   'P 1'
#
loop_
_entity.id
_entity.type
_entity.pdbx_description
1 polymer ?
#
loop_
_entity_poly.entity_id
_entity_poly.type
_entity_poly.pdbx_seq_one_letter_code
_entity_poly.pdbx_strand_id
1 'polypeptide(L)'
;MFTFVNRCADTVWPGVLSNAGTARLGTTGFELPPGASRAVPAPSAWSGRLWARTGCAQDGATGRLVCATGDCGSGTAECAGAGAAPPATLAEFTLDGTGGLDFYDVSLVDGYNLPVLVEPSSGERPGGASTAGSCASAGCAADLNAMCPAELRSGGGAACRSACDAFGRPEYCCSGAYANPGTCRPTSYSQVFKMACPRSYSYAFDDPTSTFTCAGGPDYTVTFCPGATPSSQKSTTVPAATTPTQTTPTPTTVPVTDTPAMMPGMTFTDANQDSMPMPMGGEAGTGGGGSIQGQGVILGGTSSDAWLANMATGDATGAAAAAAASGRLVAAPLVLLALHLLR
;
A
#
# COMPACT_ATOMS: atom_id res chain seq x y z
N MET A 1 11.46 16.47 2.74
CA MET A 1 10.36 16.73 3.70
C MET A 1 9.12 15.97 3.26
N PHE A 2 8.29 15.45 4.17
CA PHE A 2 6.94 14.98 3.86
C PHE A 2 5.90 16.00 4.34
N THR A 3 4.97 16.40 3.48
CA THR A 3 3.82 17.23 3.83
C THR A 3 2.55 16.39 3.71
N PHE A 4 1.94 16.08 4.84
CA PHE A 4 0.66 15.37 4.89
C PHE A 4 -0.47 16.37 4.75
N VAL A 5 -1.45 16.08 3.90
CA VAL A 5 -2.60 16.96 3.65
C VAL A 5 -3.88 16.13 3.77
N ASN A 6 -4.78 16.52 4.66
CA ASN A 6 -6.09 15.91 4.75
C ASN A 6 -7.11 16.74 3.94
N ARG A 7 -7.58 16.22 2.81
CA ARG A 7 -8.72 16.79 2.07
C ARG A 7 -10.02 16.01 2.27
N CYS A 8 -9.99 14.95 3.08
CA CYS A 8 -11.19 14.22 3.45
C CYS A 8 -12.15 15.11 4.25
N ALA A 9 -13.44 14.75 4.27
CA ALA A 9 -14.45 15.45 5.06
C ALA A 9 -14.27 15.22 6.57
N ASP A 10 -13.69 14.08 6.94
CA ASP A 10 -13.46 13.67 8.32
C ASP A 10 -11.98 13.75 8.71
N THR A 11 -11.72 13.80 10.02
CA THR A 11 -10.37 13.67 10.56
C THR A 11 -9.77 12.33 10.15
N VAL A 12 -8.50 12.35 9.77
CA VAL A 12 -7.70 11.14 9.56
C VAL A 12 -6.55 11.14 10.55
N TRP A 13 -6.02 9.95 10.86
CA TRP A 13 -4.87 9.81 11.74
C TRP A 13 -3.73 9.14 11.00
N PRO A 14 -2.83 9.92 10.36
CA PRO A 14 -1.68 9.35 9.67
C PRO A 14 -0.86 8.44 10.58
N GLY A 15 -0.40 7.34 10.01
CA GLY A 15 0.55 6.42 10.60
C GLY A 15 1.84 6.38 9.78
N VAL A 16 2.95 6.20 10.46
CA VAL A 16 4.29 6.22 9.87
C VAL A 16 5.10 5.07 10.41
N LEU A 17 5.59 4.22 9.51
CA LEU A 17 6.51 3.13 9.84
C LEU A 17 7.81 3.33 9.07
N SER A 18 8.91 3.53 9.81
CA SER A 18 10.26 3.49 9.24
C SER A 18 10.76 2.05 9.21
N ASN A 19 11.38 1.65 8.10
CA ASN A 19 11.92 0.30 7.94
C ASN A 19 13.12 0.06 8.85
N ALA A 20 13.40 -1.22 9.12
CA ALA A 20 14.58 -1.60 9.89
C ALA A 20 15.86 -1.10 9.20
N GLY A 21 16.81 -0.57 9.98
CA GLY A 21 18.09 -0.08 9.47
C GLY A 21 18.09 1.35 8.92
N THR A 22 16.94 2.03 8.86
CA THR A 22 16.88 3.48 8.55
C THR A 22 16.61 4.33 9.80
N ALA A 23 16.92 5.62 9.72
CA ALA A 23 16.60 6.59 10.76
C ALA A 23 15.08 6.73 10.89
N ARG A 24 14.58 6.90 12.13
CA ARG A 24 13.16 7.12 12.37
C ARG A 24 12.75 8.56 12.07
N LEU A 25 11.53 8.75 11.61
CA LEU A 25 10.89 10.08 11.58
C LEU A 25 10.57 10.54 13.01
N GLY A 26 10.39 11.86 13.17
CA GLY A 26 10.09 12.47 14.48
C GLY A 26 8.71 12.12 15.07
N THR A 27 7.88 11.39 14.33
CA THR A 27 6.57 10.87 14.74
C THR A 27 6.30 9.57 13.99
N THR A 28 5.57 8.66 14.63
CA THR A 28 5.02 7.41 14.10
C THR A 28 3.51 7.47 13.88
N GLY A 29 2.85 8.56 14.31
CA GLY A 29 1.46 8.81 13.99
C GLY A 29 0.87 10.02 14.72
N PHE A 30 -0.16 10.63 14.13
CA PHE A 30 -0.75 11.86 14.64
C PHE A 30 -2.18 12.07 14.14
N GLU A 31 -2.90 13.02 14.73
CA GLU A 31 -4.20 13.47 14.25
C GLU A 31 -4.02 14.54 13.15
N LEU A 32 -4.84 14.46 12.10
CA LEU A 32 -4.87 15.44 11.01
C LEU A 32 -6.33 15.81 10.66
N PRO A 33 -6.85 16.94 11.21
CA PRO A 33 -8.21 17.39 10.95
C PRO A 33 -8.51 17.71 9.47
N PRO A 34 -9.79 17.78 9.06
CA PRO A 34 -10.17 18.16 7.70
C PRO A 34 -9.56 19.50 7.27
N GLY A 35 -8.98 19.54 6.06
CA GLY A 35 -8.33 20.72 5.50
C GLY A 35 -6.97 21.07 6.11
N ALA A 36 -6.52 20.35 7.14
CA ALA A 36 -5.23 20.59 7.77
C ALA A 36 -4.08 19.97 6.97
N SER A 37 -2.89 20.53 7.17
CA SER A 37 -1.64 19.94 6.70
C SER A 37 -0.59 19.91 7.80
N ARG A 38 0.34 18.96 7.72
CA ARG A 38 1.47 18.83 8.64
C ARG A 38 2.73 18.43 7.89
N ALA A 39 3.80 19.20 8.09
CA ALA A 39 5.13 18.86 7.60
C ALA A 39 5.88 17.97 8.62
N VAL A 40 6.55 16.93 8.13
CA VAL A 40 7.38 16.01 8.90
C VAL A 40 8.75 15.90 8.20
N PRO A 41 9.84 16.36 8.85
CA PRO A 41 11.18 16.25 8.30
C PRO A 41 11.55 14.78 8.09
N ALA A 42 12.09 14.48 6.91
CA ALA A 42 12.58 13.15 6.56
C ALA A 42 14.11 13.16 6.44
N PRO A 43 14.82 12.19 7.05
CA PRO A 43 16.25 12.06 6.84
C PRO A 43 16.54 11.61 5.40
N SER A 44 17.75 11.88 4.91
CA SER A 44 18.26 11.23 3.70
C SER A 44 18.30 9.72 3.88
N ALA A 45 18.19 8.96 2.78
CA ALA A 45 18.17 7.50 2.82
C ALA A 45 17.06 6.89 3.70
N TRP A 46 15.97 7.63 3.90
CA TRP A 46 14.80 7.11 4.61
C TRP A 46 14.07 6.06 3.76
N SER A 47 13.69 4.95 4.38
CA SER A 47 12.80 3.96 3.76
C SER A 47 11.68 3.58 4.72
N GLY A 48 10.46 3.47 4.22
CA GLY A 48 9.31 3.17 5.04
C GLY A 48 7.99 3.38 4.33
N ARG A 49 6.91 3.29 5.11
CA ARG A 49 5.54 3.40 4.62
C ARG A 49 4.71 4.34 5.48
N LEU A 50 3.79 5.00 4.81
CA LEU A 50 2.86 5.97 5.36
C LEU A 50 1.43 5.51 5.03
N TRP A 51 0.49 5.73 5.92
CA TRP A 51 -0.93 5.45 5.68
C TRP A 51 -1.79 6.42 6.49
N ALA A 52 -3.11 6.35 6.32
CA ALA A 52 -4.07 7.07 7.16
C ALA A 52 -5.09 6.12 7.78
N ARG A 53 -5.32 6.29 9.08
CA ARG A 53 -6.39 5.64 9.82
C ARG A 53 -7.67 6.48 9.76
N THR A 54 -8.83 5.82 9.75
CA THR A 54 -10.14 6.48 9.74
C THR A 54 -11.06 5.92 10.84
N GLY A 55 -12.08 6.70 11.20
CA GLY A 55 -13.06 6.31 12.21
C GLY A 55 -12.43 6.06 13.57
N CYS A 56 -11.40 6.83 13.94
CA CYS A 56 -10.72 6.66 15.21
C CYS A 56 -11.51 7.30 16.36
N ALA A 57 -11.65 6.57 17.45
CA ALA A 57 -12.26 7.04 18.69
C ALA A 57 -11.52 6.49 19.89
N GLN A 58 -11.57 7.20 21.02
CA GLN A 58 -11.14 6.62 22.30
C GLN A 58 -12.18 5.62 22.76
N ASP A 59 -11.74 4.38 22.98
CA ASP A 59 -12.55 3.34 23.59
C ASP A 59 -12.89 3.73 25.05
N GLY A 60 -14.17 3.81 25.37
CA GLY A 60 -14.64 4.31 26.66
C GLY A 60 -14.27 3.43 27.86
N ALA A 61 -13.96 2.14 27.64
CA ALA A 61 -13.59 1.21 28.69
C ALA A 61 -12.08 1.22 28.98
N THR A 62 -11.24 1.34 27.95
CA THR A 62 -9.78 1.23 28.05
C THR A 62 -9.04 2.55 27.89
N GLY A 63 -9.71 3.60 27.39
CA GLY A 63 -9.11 4.89 27.03
C GLY A 63 -8.19 4.84 25.81
N ARG A 64 -8.10 3.69 25.13
CA ARG A 64 -7.21 3.49 23.97
C ARG A 64 -7.84 4.09 22.72
N LEU A 65 -7.04 4.73 21.88
CA LEU A 65 -7.45 5.11 20.53
C LEU A 65 -7.55 3.84 19.67
N VAL A 66 -8.73 3.60 19.11
CA VAL A 66 -9.01 2.49 18.20
C VAL A 66 -9.62 3.04 16.93
N CYS A 67 -9.11 2.59 15.78
CA CYS A 67 -9.57 3.03 14.46
C CYS A 67 -10.33 1.93 13.72
N ALA A 68 -11.30 2.33 12.90
CA ALA A 68 -12.10 1.41 12.09
C ALA A 68 -11.29 0.81 10.92
N THR A 69 -10.33 1.56 10.38
CA THR A 69 -9.45 1.11 9.29
C THR A 69 -8.00 1.52 9.55
N GLY A 70 -7.05 0.71 9.08
CA GLY A 70 -5.62 0.98 9.17
C GLY A 70 -5.05 1.05 10.59
N ASP A 71 -5.80 0.60 11.60
CA ASP A 71 -5.39 0.69 13.01
C ASP A 71 -4.04 0.02 13.22
N CYS A 72 -3.18 0.62 14.04
CA CYS A 72 -1.83 0.09 14.30
C CYS A 72 -1.70 -0.59 15.67
N GLY A 73 -2.81 -0.79 16.39
CA GLY A 73 -2.87 -1.57 17.63
C GLY A 73 -2.15 -0.95 18.84
N SER A 74 -1.52 0.22 18.69
CA SER A 74 -0.78 0.87 19.77
C SER A 74 -1.68 1.43 20.87
N GLY A 75 -2.96 1.65 20.55
CA GLY A 75 -3.92 2.30 21.45
C GLY A 75 -3.70 3.81 21.61
N THR A 76 -2.84 4.43 20.78
CA THR A 76 -2.56 5.88 20.83
C THR A 76 -2.44 6.47 19.42
N ALA A 77 -2.31 7.79 19.33
CA ALA A 77 -2.04 8.45 18.06
C ALA A 77 -0.69 8.00 17.44
N GLU A 78 0.32 7.72 18.26
CA GLU A 78 1.61 7.23 17.80
C GLU A 78 1.56 5.71 17.55
N CYS A 79 2.01 5.24 16.39
CA CYS A 79 2.01 3.79 16.07
C CYS A 79 3.18 3.02 16.68
N ALA A 80 4.17 3.69 17.26
CA ALA A 80 5.26 3.09 18.03
C ALA A 80 6.05 1.98 17.28
N GLY A 81 6.11 2.06 15.94
CA GLY A 81 6.78 1.08 15.10
C GLY A 81 5.91 -0.12 14.70
N ALA A 82 4.61 -0.11 15.00
CA ALA A 82 3.65 -1.04 14.44
C ALA A 82 3.17 -0.58 13.05
N GLY A 83 2.86 -1.54 12.18
CA GLY A 83 2.25 -1.30 10.87
C GLY A 83 0.72 -1.18 10.95
N ALA A 84 0.10 -0.80 9.84
CA ALA A 84 -1.35 -0.80 9.69
C ALA A 84 -1.90 -2.23 9.70
N ALA A 85 -3.03 -2.45 10.37
CA ALA A 85 -3.87 -3.61 10.13
C ALA A 85 -4.62 -3.42 8.79
N PRO A 86 -4.51 -4.37 7.83
CA PRO A 86 -5.28 -4.33 6.59
C PRO A 86 -6.80 -4.34 6.85
N PRO A 87 -7.60 -3.76 5.94
CA PRO A 87 -7.20 -3.07 4.72
C PRO A 87 -6.68 -1.63 4.94
N ALA A 88 -5.59 -1.27 4.26
CA ALA A 88 -5.04 0.08 4.28
C ALA A 88 -4.32 0.43 2.98
N THR A 89 -4.63 1.60 2.41
CA THR A 89 -3.86 2.19 1.30
C THR A 89 -2.50 2.66 1.84
N LEU A 90 -1.41 2.20 1.24
CA LEU A 90 -0.05 2.55 1.65
C LEU A 90 0.61 3.50 0.67
N ALA A 91 1.40 4.46 1.17
CA ALA A 91 2.37 5.21 0.39
C ALA A 91 3.77 4.79 0.84
N GLU A 92 4.56 4.24 -0.08
CA GLU A 92 5.84 3.59 0.22
C GLU A 92 6.99 4.39 -0.39
N PHE A 93 8.11 4.46 0.33
CA PHE A 93 9.27 5.26 -0.09
C PHE A 93 10.58 4.54 0.21
N THR A 94 11.54 4.74 -0.68
CA THR A 94 12.98 4.56 -0.45
C THR A 94 13.69 5.76 -1.03
N LEU A 95 14.08 6.69 -0.17
CA LEU A 95 14.81 7.90 -0.54
C LEU A 95 16.29 7.59 -0.75
N ASP A 96 16.96 8.33 -1.63
CA ASP A 96 18.40 8.17 -1.95
C ASP A 96 18.81 6.71 -2.17
N GLY A 97 17.99 6.00 -2.94
CA GLY A 97 18.16 4.59 -3.27
C GLY A 97 19.19 4.36 -4.36
N THR A 98 18.98 3.30 -5.15
CA THR A 98 19.91 2.94 -6.22
C THR A 98 20.04 4.08 -7.24
N GLY A 99 21.28 4.49 -7.52
CA GLY A 99 21.57 5.59 -8.44
C GLY A 99 21.29 6.98 -7.87
N GLY A 100 21.10 7.12 -6.55
CA GLY A 100 20.74 8.39 -5.91
C GLY A 100 19.31 8.85 -6.26
N LEU A 101 18.47 7.90 -6.68
CA LEU A 101 17.06 8.13 -6.99
C LEU A 101 16.22 7.80 -5.77
N ASP A 102 15.20 8.61 -5.53
CA ASP A 102 14.10 8.21 -4.68
C ASP A 102 13.20 7.25 -5.46
N PHE A 103 12.69 6.24 -4.78
CA PHE A 103 11.66 5.31 -5.26
C PHE A 103 10.43 5.49 -4.38
N TYR A 104 9.26 5.60 -5.00
CA TYR A 104 8.01 5.74 -4.27
C TYR A 104 6.83 5.21 -5.08
N ASP A 105 5.79 4.85 -4.36
CA ASP A 105 4.54 4.35 -4.92
C ASP A 105 3.37 4.50 -3.94
N VAL A 106 2.17 4.28 -4.47
CA VAL A 106 0.97 4.02 -3.66
C VAL A 106 0.56 2.58 -3.91
N SER A 107 0.45 1.80 -2.85
CA SER A 107 0.23 0.37 -2.88
C SER A 107 -1.12 0.00 -2.27
N LEU A 108 -1.82 -0.89 -2.99
CA LEU A 108 -3.10 -1.49 -2.60
C LEU A 108 -2.95 -2.99 -2.34
N VAL A 109 -1.72 -3.49 -2.21
CA VAL A 109 -1.41 -4.89 -1.88
C VAL A 109 -2.06 -5.29 -0.56
N ASP A 110 -2.04 -4.37 0.42
CA ASP A 110 -2.68 -4.51 1.73
C ASP A 110 -4.13 -3.99 1.74
N GLY A 111 -4.75 -3.86 0.56
CA GLY A 111 -6.12 -3.38 0.41
C GLY A 111 -6.23 -1.85 0.29
N TYR A 112 -7.43 -1.35 0.48
CA TYR A 112 -7.79 0.05 0.31
C TYR A 112 -8.75 0.48 1.43
N ASN A 113 -8.53 1.67 1.98
CA ASN A 113 -9.48 2.30 2.91
C ASN A 113 -9.88 3.71 2.48
N LEU A 114 -8.94 4.49 1.94
CA LEU A 114 -9.19 5.83 1.40
C LEU A 114 -8.23 6.17 0.24
N PRO A 115 -8.57 7.15 -0.62
CA PRO A 115 -7.71 7.52 -1.75
C PRO A 115 -6.50 8.32 -1.29
N VAL A 116 -5.33 7.97 -1.81
CA VAL A 116 -4.04 8.60 -1.50
C VAL A 116 -3.38 9.03 -2.81
N LEU A 117 -2.79 10.23 -2.79
CA LEU A 117 -1.94 10.74 -3.86
C LEU A 117 -0.61 11.22 -3.29
N VAL A 118 0.48 10.79 -3.90
CA VAL A 118 1.86 11.23 -3.59
C VAL A 118 2.35 12.10 -4.74
N GLU A 119 2.78 13.32 -4.42
CA GLU A 119 3.29 14.27 -5.39
C GLU A 119 4.66 14.77 -4.94
N PRO A 120 5.76 14.50 -5.68
CA PRO A 120 7.02 15.17 -5.41
C PRO A 120 6.89 16.67 -5.75
N SER A 121 7.51 17.54 -4.95
CA SER A 121 7.73 18.93 -5.30
C SER A 121 8.47 18.96 -6.63
N SER A 122 8.05 19.82 -7.57
CA SER A 122 8.66 19.92 -8.90
C SER A 122 10.17 19.84 -8.80
N GLY A 123 10.75 18.75 -9.30
CA GLY A 123 12.20 18.53 -9.38
C GLY A 123 12.89 19.47 -10.36
N GLU A 124 12.28 20.61 -10.72
CA GLU A 124 12.91 21.67 -11.47
C GLU A 124 13.93 22.36 -10.57
N ARG A 125 15.14 21.80 -10.58
CA ARG A 125 16.33 22.46 -10.06
C ARG A 125 16.46 23.84 -10.74
N PRO A 126 16.71 24.92 -10.00
CA PRO A 126 17.35 26.09 -10.58
C PRO A 126 18.70 25.63 -11.14
N GLY A 127 18.85 25.55 -12.47
CA GLY A 127 20.11 25.22 -13.13
C GLY A 127 20.22 23.89 -13.88
N GLY A 128 19.10 23.22 -14.23
CA GLY A 128 19.05 22.35 -15.41
C GLY A 128 20.02 21.14 -15.46
N ALA A 129 20.13 20.35 -14.39
CA ALA A 129 20.96 19.14 -14.39
C ALA A 129 20.22 17.87 -13.93
N SER A 130 20.18 16.91 -14.88
CA SER A 130 19.77 15.49 -14.87
C SER A 130 18.27 15.16 -14.96
N THR A 131 17.93 14.43 -16.04
CA THR A 131 16.63 13.87 -16.48
C THR A 131 16.37 12.45 -15.93
N ALA A 132 16.90 12.11 -14.76
CA ALA A 132 16.75 10.76 -14.20
C ALA A 132 15.52 10.71 -13.27
N GLY A 133 14.54 9.88 -13.62
CA GLY A 133 13.27 9.74 -12.89
C GLY A 133 12.18 10.69 -13.39
N SER A 134 10.95 10.19 -13.51
CA SER A 134 9.82 10.94 -14.06
C SER A 134 9.24 11.95 -13.09
N CYS A 135 9.55 11.83 -11.79
CA CYS A 135 8.98 12.64 -10.70
C CYS A 135 7.46 12.75 -10.81
N ALA A 136 6.81 11.69 -11.29
CA ALA A 136 5.40 11.71 -11.60
C ALA A 136 4.59 11.26 -10.38
N SER A 137 3.37 11.78 -10.22
CA SER A 137 2.54 11.47 -9.07
C SER A 137 2.19 9.97 -8.95
N ALA A 138 2.17 9.43 -7.75
CA ALA A 138 1.73 8.05 -7.49
C ALA A 138 0.37 8.05 -6.80
N GLY A 139 -0.48 7.06 -7.06
CA GLY A 139 -1.82 6.99 -6.47
C GLY A 139 -2.95 7.49 -7.38
N CYS A 140 -4.10 7.75 -6.77
CA CYS A 140 -5.34 8.05 -7.49
C CYS A 140 -6.32 8.83 -6.60
N ALA A 141 -7.30 9.46 -7.24
CA ALA A 141 -8.42 10.12 -6.56
C ALA A 141 -9.70 9.28 -6.51
N ALA A 142 -9.69 8.08 -7.11
CA ALA A 142 -10.86 7.22 -7.20
C ALA A 142 -11.26 6.67 -5.82
N ASP A 143 -12.57 6.62 -5.56
CA ASP A 143 -13.12 5.90 -4.41
C ASP A 143 -13.31 4.42 -4.76
N LEU A 144 -12.33 3.60 -4.40
CA LEU A 144 -12.35 2.16 -4.67
C LEU A 144 -13.42 1.45 -3.83
N ASN A 145 -13.83 2.00 -2.68
CA ASN A 145 -14.87 1.41 -1.85
C ASN A 145 -16.21 1.30 -2.60
N ALA A 146 -16.52 2.26 -3.46
CA ALA A 146 -17.72 2.25 -4.31
C ALA A 146 -17.73 1.11 -5.34
N MET A 147 -16.55 0.64 -5.76
CA MET A 147 -16.36 -0.43 -6.73
C MET A 147 -15.94 -1.76 -6.09
N CYS A 148 -15.82 -1.80 -4.76
CA CYS A 148 -15.32 -2.97 -4.06
C CYS A 148 -16.23 -4.18 -4.25
N PRO A 149 -15.72 -5.33 -4.74
CA PRO A 149 -16.46 -6.58 -4.82
C PRO A 149 -17.03 -6.97 -3.45
N ALA A 150 -18.24 -7.55 -3.42
CA ALA A 150 -18.97 -7.76 -2.17
C ALA A 150 -18.19 -8.60 -1.16
N GLU A 151 -17.49 -9.62 -1.64
CA GLU A 151 -16.63 -10.55 -0.90
C GLU A 151 -15.36 -9.89 -0.33
N LEU A 152 -14.94 -8.74 -0.87
CA LEU A 152 -13.78 -7.98 -0.40
C LEU A 152 -14.16 -6.82 0.54
N ARG A 153 -15.44 -6.46 0.65
CA ARG A 153 -15.88 -5.35 1.51
C ARG A 153 -15.56 -5.63 2.99
N SER A 154 -15.07 -4.60 3.67
CA SER A 154 -14.81 -4.59 5.11
C SER A 154 -15.35 -3.30 5.74
N GLY A 155 -15.52 -3.30 7.06
CA GLY A 155 -15.98 -2.12 7.81
C GLY A 155 -17.32 -1.54 7.33
N GLY A 156 -18.27 -2.40 6.95
CA GLY A 156 -19.56 -1.95 6.41
C GLY A 156 -19.47 -1.31 5.01
N GLY A 157 -18.38 -1.55 4.27
CA GLY A 157 -18.12 -0.92 2.98
C GLY A 157 -17.20 0.31 3.06
N ALA A 158 -16.71 0.66 4.24
CA ALA A 158 -15.74 1.74 4.42
C ALA A 158 -14.31 1.38 4.02
N ALA A 159 -14.05 0.10 3.71
CA ALA A 159 -12.78 -0.37 3.20
C ALA A 159 -12.94 -1.60 2.29
N CYS A 160 -11.92 -1.86 1.48
CA CYS A 160 -11.85 -2.99 0.56
C CYS A 160 -10.57 -3.79 0.81
N ARG A 161 -10.72 -5.07 1.19
CA ARG A 161 -9.60 -6.00 1.36
C ARG A 161 -8.98 -6.33 0.01
N SER A 162 -7.67 -6.57 -0.02
CA SER A 162 -7.07 -7.26 -1.15
C SER A 162 -7.51 -8.73 -1.18
N ALA A 163 -7.34 -9.41 -2.31
CA ALA A 163 -7.62 -10.83 -2.39
C ALA A 163 -6.69 -11.67 -1.49
N CYS A 164 -5.46 -11.21 -1.26
CA CYS A 164 -4.56 -11.88 -0.33
C CYS A 164 -5.11 -11.83 1.10
N ASP A 165 -5.49 -10.64 1.59
CA ASP A 165 -6.06 -10.47 2.93
C ASP A 165 -7.38 -11.23 3.09
N ALA A 166 -8.24 -11.24 2.06
CA ALA A 166 -9.54 -11.89 2.14
C ALA A 166 -9.48 -13.43 2.08
N PHE A 167 -8.54 -14.00 1.33
CA PHE A 167 -8.56 -15.45 1.01
C PHE A 167 -7.30 -16.20 1.43
N GLY A 168 -6.18 -15.53 1.66
CA GLY A 168 -4.91 -16.14 2.09
C GLY A 168 -4.30 -17.15 1.10
N ARG A 169 -4.73 -17.13 -0.16
CA ARG A 169 -4.30 -18.10 -1.18
C ARG A 169 -2.94 -17.69 -1.78
N PRO A 170 -2.01 -18.64 -2.00
CA PRO A 170 -0.66 -18.34 -2.50
C PRO A 170 -0.62 -17.52 -3.80
N GLU A 171 -1.57 -17.74 -4.71
CA GLU A 171 -1.70 -17.01 -5.98
C GLU A 171 -2.15 -15.56 -5.81
N TYR A 172 -2.83 -15.20 -4.71
CA TYR A 172 -3.20 -13.82 -4.42
C TYR A 172 -2.14 -13.12 -3.57
N CYS A 173 -1.48 -13.88 -2.70
CA CYS A 173 -0.41 -13.39 -1.83
C CYS A 173 0.98 -13.45 -2.47
N CYS A 174 1.08 -13.98 -3.69
CA CYS A 174 2.33 -14.19 -4.40
C CYS A 174 3.40 -14.91 -3.55
N SER A 175 3.00 -16.04 -2.95
CA SER A 175 3.85 -16.81 -2.04
C SER A 175 4.02 -18.25 -2.51
N GLY A 176 4.99 -18.97 -1.94
CA GLY A 176 5.28 -20.37 -2.29
C GLY A 176 5.57 -20.54 -3.79
N ALA A 177 4.77 -21.37 -4.47
CA ALA A 177 4.90 -21.60 -5.92
C ALA A 177 4.67 -20.34 -6.79
N TYR A 178 4.08 -19.29 -6.21
CA TYR A 178 3.78 -18.02 -6.85
C TYR A 178 4.74 -16.90 -6.40
N ALA A 179 5.83 -17.22 -5.70
CA ALA A 179 6.78 -16.23 -5.17
C ALA A 179 7.72 -15.61 -6.23
N ASN A 180 7.28 -15.51 -7.49
CA ASN A 180 8.02 -14.81 -8.54
C ASN A 180 7.06 -14.18 -9.58
N PRO A 181 7.49 -13.12 -10.30
CA PRO A 181 6.64 -12.43 -11.28
C PRO A 181 6.19 -13.32 -12.46
N GLY A 182 6.93 -14.39 -12.76
CA GLY A 182 6.59 -15.32 -13.83
C GLY A 182 5.40 -16.22 -13.51
N THR A 183 5.10 -16.40 -12.22
CA THR A 183 4.07 -17.33 -11.72
C THR A 183 2.92 -16.61 -11.01
N CYS A 184 3.18 -15.52 -10.27
CA CYS A 184 2.10 -14.67 -9.75
C CYS A 184 1.60 -13.75 -10.85
N ARG A 185 0.40 -14.02 -11.36
CA ARG A 185 -0.21 -13.22 -12.44
C ARG A 185 -1.31 -12.32 -11.89
N PRO A 186 -1.63 -11.21 -12.57
CA PRO A 186 -2.82 -10.42 -12.23
C PRO A 186 -4.07 -11.30 -12.19
N THR A 187 -4.98 -10.99 -11.28
CA THR A 187 -6.24 -11.70 -11.09
C THR A 187 -7.41 -10.77 -11.34
N SER A 188 -8.63 -11.31 -11.44
CA SER A 188 -9.84 -10.48 -11.54
C SER A 188 -9.95 -9.46 -10.40
N TYR A 189 -9.50 -9.82 -9.19
CA TYR A 189 -9.48 -8.92 -8.05
C TYR A 189 -8.44 -7.80 -8.19
N SER A 190 -7.17 -8.12 -8.49
CA SER A 190 -6.15 -7.07 -8.63
C SER A 190 -6.45 -6.15 -9.83
N GLN A 191 -7.09 -6.67 -10.88
CA GLN A 191 -7.54 -5.85 -12.00
C GLN A 191 -8.61 -4.83 -11.61
N VAL A 192 -9.53 -5.12 -10.68
CA VAL A 192 -10.48 -4.11 -10.16
C VAL A 192 -9.73 -2.93 -9.55
N PHE A 193 -8.68 -3.23 -8.78
CA PHE A 193 -7.86 -2.24 -8.10
C PHE A 193 -7.05 -1.40 -9.10
N LYS A 194 -6.42 -2.07 -10.07
CA LYS A 194 -5.65 -1.43 -11.14
C LYS A 194 -6.53 -0.55 -12.04
N MET A 195 -7.74 -0.99 -12.37
CA MET A 195 -8.68 -0.18 -13.17
C MET A 195 -9.12 1.09 -12.44
N ALA A 196 -9.37 1.00 -11.13
CA ALA A 196 -9.71 2.18 -10.32
C ALA A 196 -8.50 3.13 -10.17
N CYS A 197 -7.31 2.56 -9.99
CA CYS A 197 -6.09 3.30 -9.68
C CYS A 197 -4.90 2.81 -10.53
N PRO A 198 -4.78 3.23 -11.80
CA PRO A 198 -3.76 2.72 -12.73
C PRO A 198 -2.32 3.02 -12.31
N ARG A 199 -2.13 4.06 -11.48
CA ARG A 199 -0.82 4.53 -10.98
C ARG A 199 -0.52 4.03 -9.56
N SER A 200 -1.10 2.89 -9.19
CA SER A 200 -0.90 2.22 -7.90
C SER A 200 -0.57 0.75 -8.12
N TYR A 201 0.19 0.18 -7.18
CA TYR A 201 0.35 -1.28 -7.09
C TYR A 201 -0.98 -1.91 -6.71
N SER A 202 -1.43 -2.87 -7.51
CA SER A 202 -2.66 -3.63 -7.26
C SER A 202 -2.43 -5.02 -6.68
N TYR A 203 -1.20 -5.54 -6.76
CA TYR A 203 -0.73 -6.78 -6.15
C TYR A 203 0.81 -6.81 -6.08
N ALA A 204 1.40 -7.79 -5.39
CA ALA A 204 2.82 -7.77 -5.00
C ALA A 204 3.84 -7.75 -6.17
N PHE A 205 3.48 -8.30 -7.33
CA PHE A 205 4.32 -8.31 -8.53
C PHE A 205 3.69 -7.52 -9.68
N ASP A 206 2.96 -6.44 -9.35
CA ASP A 206 2.38 -5.55 -10.38
C ASP A 206 3.46 -4.95 -11.28
N ASP A 207 3.03 -4.44 -12.42
CA ASP A 207 3.94 -4.02 -13.47
C ASP A 207 4.68 -2.70 -13.11
N PRO A 208 5.83 -2.42 -13.78
CA PRO A 208 6.68 -1.27 -13.47
C PRO A 208 6.01 0.11 -13.58
N THR A 209 4.80 0.23 -14.15
CA THR A 209 4.03 1.50 -14.14
C THR A 209 3.60 1.94 -12.75
N SER A 210 3.81 1.10 -11.73
CA SER A 210 3.37 1.31 -10.36
C SER A 210 4.48 1.83 -9.44
N THR A 211 5.76 1.73 -9.82
CA THR A 211 6.88 2.37 -9.12
C THR A 211 7.31 3.63 -9.84
N PHE A 212 7.45 4.71 -9.08
CA PHE A 212 7.89 6.00 -9.57
C PHE A 212 9.26 6.32 -9.01
N THR A 213 10.04 7.07 -9.79
CA THR A 213 11.37 7.53 -9.38
C THR A 213 11.48 9.03 -9.51
N CYS A 214 12.26 9.65 -8.63
CA CYS A 214 12.59 11.07 -8.73
C CYS A 214 14.02 11.32 -8.25
N ALA A 215 14.76 12.13 -9.00
CA ALA A 215 16.08 12.58 -8.62
C ALA A 215 16.03 13.94 -7.89
N GLY A 216 17.13 14.27 -7.22
CA GLY A 216 17.34 15.62 -6.68
C GLY A 216 16.85 15.84 -5.26
N GLY A 217 16.41 14.78 -4.57
CA GLY A 217 15.92 14.83 -3.19
C GLY A 217 14.75 15.80 -3.02
N PRO A 218 13.65 15.64 -3.79
CA PRO A 218 12.47 16.49 -3.67
C PRO A 218 11.83 16.38 -2.28
N ASP A 219 11.00 17.36 -1.96
CA ASP A 219 9.99 17.20 -0.94
C ASP A 219 8.79 16.43 -1.50
N TYR A 220 7.97 15.84 -0.65
CA TYR A 220 6.79 15.08 -1.08
C TYR A 220 5.54 15.58 -0.37
N THR A 221 4.45 15.71 -1.12
CA THR A 221 3.11 15.95 -0.58
C THR A 221 2.31 14.64 -0.63
N VAL A 222 1.83 14.19 0.52
CA VAL A 222 0.95 13.02 0.66
C VAL A 222 -0.45 13.52 0.96
N THR A 223 -1.34 13.46 -0.03
CA THR A 223 -2.71 13.96 0.06
C THR A 223 -3.69 12.81 0.26
N PHE A 224 -4.45 12.88 1.35
CA PHE A 224 -5.59 12.01 1.62
C PHE A 224 -6.86 12.62 1.01
N CYS A 225 -7.64 11.82 0.29
CA CYS A 225 -8.84 12.24 -0.46
C CYS A 225 -8.58 13.40 -1.45
N PRO A 226 -7.61 13.28 -2.38
CA PRO A 226 -7.19 14.37 -3.28
C PRO A 226 -8.30 14.96 -4.16
N GLY A 227 -9.34 14.16 -4.49
CA GLY A 227 -10.50 14.57 -5.28
C GLY A 227 -11.65 15.19 -4.47
N ALA A 228 -11.56 15.20 -3.14
CA ALA A 228 -12.57 15.83 -2.29
C ALA A 228 -12.33 17.34 -2.19
N THR A 229 -13.42 18.11 -2.23
CA THR A 229 -13.40 19.52 -1.82
C THR A 229 -13.62 19.56 -0.31
N PRO A 230 -12.70 20.11 0.49
CA PRO A 230 -12.94 20.26 1.92
C PRO A 230 -14.14 21.19 2.08
N SER A 231 -15.23 20.69 2.70
CA SER A 231 -16.33 21.57 3.13
C SER A 231 -15.74 22.55 4.13
N SER A 232 -15.44 23.77 3.68
CA SER A 232 -15.08 24.87 4.56
C SER A 232 -16.27 25.11 5.48
N GLN A 233 -16.24 24.53 6.69
CA GLN A 233 -17.08 25.01 7.77
C GLN A 233 -16.55 26.37 8.18
N LYS A 234 -16.93 27.39 7.41
CA LYS A 234 -16.89 28.77 7.83
C LYS A 234 -17.80 28.85 9.05
N SER A 235 -17.20 28.87 10.24
CA SER A 235 -17.88 29.19 11.48
C SER A 235 -18.55 30.55 11.33
N THR A 236 -19.82 30.57 10.94
CA THR A 236 -20.66 31.75 11.08
C THR A 236 -21.10 31.82 12.53
N THR A 237 -20.30 32.53 13.33
CA THR A 237 -20.76 33.10 14.59
C THR A 237 -21.92 34.04 14.27
N VAL A 238 -23.16 33.58 14.43
CA VAL A 238 -24.35 34.45 14.41
C VAL A 238 -24.64 34.81 15.86
N PRO A 239 -24.57 36.10 16.26
CA PRO A 239 -25.02 36.52 17.58
C PRO A 239 -26.54 36.32 17.70
N ALA A 240 -26.96 35.74 18.82
CA ALA A 240 -28.36 35.60 19.19
C ALA A 240 -29.05 36.97 19.28
N ALA A 241 -30.16 37.13 18.57
CA ALA A 241 -31.16 38.15 18.88
C ALA A 241 -32.54 37.79 18.28
N THR A 242 -33.48 37.48 19.19
CA THR A 242 -34.92 37.83 19.20
C THR A 242 -35.84 37.47 18.02
N THR A 243 -36.78 36.58 18.34
CA THR A 243 -38.09 36.31 17.71
C THR A 243 -38.87 37.58 17.31
N PRO A 244 -39.58 37.58 16.17
CA PRO A 244 -41.05 37.57 16.22
C PRO A 244 -41.76 36.70 15.15
N THR A 245 -42.79 36.00 15.62
CA THR A 245 -44.12 35.73 15.04
C THR A 245 -44.32 35.38 13.55
N GLN A 246 -44.60 34.09 13.31
CA GLN A 246 -45.69 33.46 12.54
C GLN A 246 -46.38 34.26 11.40
N THR A 247 -46.33 33.73 10.17
CA THR A 247 -47.48 33.68 9.23
C THR A 247 -47.35 32.48 8.29
N THR A 248 -48.39 31.65 8.28
CA THR A 248 -48.60 30.47 7.42
C THR A 248 -49.11 30.89 6.03
N PRO A 249 -48.76 30.14 4.97
CA PRO A 249 -49.76 29.86 3.94
C PRO A 249 -49.92 28.36 3.61
N THR A 250 -51.20 28.01 3.44
CA THR A 250 -51.84 26.73 3.11
C THR A 250 -51.45 26.17 1.73
N PRO A 251 -51.51 24.84 1.49
CA PRO A 251 -50.95 24.20 0.30
C PRO A 251 -51.93 24.12 -0.88
N THR A 252 -51.38 24.18 -2.11
CA THR A 252 -52.10 23.87 -3.35
C THR A 252 -51.68 22.50 -3.87
N THR A 253 -52.65 21.62 -3.99
CA THR A 253 -52.58 20.26 -4.54
C THR A 253 -52.77 20.25 -6.05
N VAL A 254 -51.93 19.50 -6.79
CA VAL A 254 -52.31 18.85 -8.06
C VAL A 254 -51.47 17.57 -8.26
N PRO A 255 -52.00 16.49 -8.88
CA PRO A 255 -51.50 15.12 -8.69
C PRO A 255 -50.91 14.44 -9.95
N VAL A 256 -50.42 13.20 -9.74
CA VAL A 256 -50.19 12.09 -10.71
C VAL A 256 -48.81 12.14 -11.42
N THR A 257 -47.97 11.09 -11.48
CA THR A 257 -48.20 9.67 -11.82
C THR A 257 -47.02 8.78 -11.39
N ASP A 258 -47.31 7.54 -10.99
CA ASP A 258 -46.38 6.42 -10.77
C ASP A 258 -45.64 5.96 -12.04
N THR A 259 -44.43 5.40 -11.88
CA THR A 259 -44.04 3.99 -12.20
C THR A 259 -42.49 3.84 -12.21
N PRO A 260 -41.92 2.77 -11.63
CA PRO A 260 -40.47 2.60 -11.48
C PRO A 260 -39.81 1.92 -12.69
N ALA A 261 -38.65 2.42 -13.11
CA ALA A 261 -37.77 1.74 -14.06
C ALA A 261 -36.72 0.92 -13.30
N MET A 262 -36.94 -0.39 -13.20
CA MET A 262 -35.88 -1.36 -12.98
C MET A 262 -35.05 -1.52 -14.26
N MET A 263 -33.73 -1.54 -14.14
CA MET A 263 -32.82 -2.07 -15.17
C MET A 263 -31.72 -2.90 -14.50
N PRO A 264 -31.15 -3.88 -15.22
CA PRO A 264 -31.02 -5.25 -14.72
C PRO A 264 -29.62 -5.63 -14.22
N GLY A 265 -29.60 -6.67 -13.38
CA GLY A 265 -28.40 -7.32 -12.88
C GLY A 265 -27.55 -7.94 -13.98
N MET A 266 -26.24 -7.84 -13.81
CA MET A 266 -25.27 -8.57 -14.60
C MET A 266 -24.88 -9.84 -13.84
N THR A 267 -25.30 -10.98 -14.38
CA THR A 267 -24.82 -12.30 -14.00
C THR A 267 -23.44 -12.53 -14.61
N PHE A 268 -22.46 -12.92 -13.79
CA PHE A 268 -21.18 -13.45 -14.27
C PHE A 268 -21.40 -14.85 -14.83
N THR A 269 -21.15 -15.03 -16.13
CA THR A 269 -20.96 -16.33 -16.75
C THR A 269 -19.61 -16.34 -17.44
N ASP A 270 -18.78 -17.30 -17.04
CA ASP A 270 -17.53 -17.67 -17.71
C ASP A 270 -17.75 -17.88 -19.21
N ALA A 271 -16.94 -17.21 -20.03
CA ALA A 271 -16.72 -17.58 -21.41
C ALA A 271 -15.26 -17.33 -21.77
N ASN A 272 -14.52 -18.44 -21.77
CA ASN A 272 -13.23 -18.61 -22.40
C ASN A 272 -13.41 -18.48 -23.93
N GLN A 273 -12.69 -17.57 -24.61
CA GLN A 273 -12.11 -17.76 -25.95
C GLN A 273 -11.38 -16.51 -26.48
N ASP A 274 -10.07 -16.68 -26.63
CA ASP A 274 -9.20 -16.38 -27.78
C ASP A 274 -9.46 -15.17 -28.70
N SER A 275 -8.35 -14.45 -28.92
CA SER A 275 -7.92 -13.72 -30.12
C SER A 275 -8.30 -12.25 -30.26
N MET A 276 -7.33 -11.36 -30.03
CA MET A 276 -6.89 -10.35 -31.03
C MET A 276 -5.43 -9.93 -30.75
N PRO A 277 -4.60 -9.73 -31.79
CA PRO A 277 -3.15 -9.50 -31.67
C PRO A 277 -2.80 -8.01 -31.55
N MET A 278 -1.74 -7.69 -30.80
CA MET A 278 -1.10 -6.37 -30.82
C MET A 278 0.21 -6.43 -31.63
N PRO A 279 0.57 -5.35 -32.36
CA PRO A 279 1.60 -5.37 -33.37
C PRO A 279 3.00 -5.22 -32.78
N MET A 280 3.92 -6.11 -33.18
CA MET A 280 5.36 -6.00 -32.97
C MET A 280 6.01 -5.62 -34.31
N GLY A 281 6.60 -4.42 -34.42
CA GLY A 281 7.70 -4.16 -35.36
C GLY A 281 8.98 -4.71 -34.72
N GLY A 282 9.74 -5.63 -35.34
CA GLY A 282 10.60 -5.40 -36.50
C GLY A 282 11.93 -4.81 -35.98
N GLU A 283 13.10 -5.43 -36.04
CA GLU A 283 13.66 -6.39 -37.00
C GLU A 283 14.72 -7.28 -36.32
N ALA A 284 14.78 -8.56 -36.68
CA ALA A 284 15.90 -9.46 -36.39
C ALA A 284 16.41 -10.07 -37.70
N GLY A 285 17.68 -9.83 -38.01
CA GLY A 285 18.40 -10.45 -39.11
C GLY A 285 18.73 -11.91 -38.83
N THR A 286 18.54 -12.74 -39.86
CA THR A 286 18.70 -14.19 -39.91
C THR A 286 20.15 -14.68 -40.02
N GLY A 287 20.40 -15.86 -39.44
CA GLY A 287 21.49 -16.79 -39.77
C GLY A 287 21.97 -17.48 -38.49
N GLY A 288 22.13 -18.80 -38.35
CA GLY A 288 22.09 -19.98 -39.20
C GLY A 288 22.57 -21.13 -38.30
N GLY A 289 22.05 -22.35 -38.48
CA GLY A 289 22.16 -23.45 -37.52
C GLY A 289 23.55 -24.06 -37.30
N GLY A 290 23.68 -24.80 -36.19
CA GLY A 290 24.82 -25.66 -35.89
C GLY A 290 24.70 -26.33 -34.53
N SER A 291 24.31 -27.61 -34.50
CA SER A 291 24.29 -28.48 -33.34
C SER A 291 25.70 -29.00 -33.02
N ILE A 292 26.20 -28.76 -31.80
CA ILE A 292 27.31 -29.52 -31.23
C ILE A 292 27.11 -29.66 -29.71
N GLN A 293 27.14 -30.89 -29.21
CA GLN A 293 27.10 -31.24 -27.79
C GLN A 293 28.35 -30.72 -27.07
N GLY A 294 28.18 -30.11 -25.88
CA GLY A 294 29.30 -29.82 -24.99
C GLY A 294 28.98 -28.82 -23.90
N GLN A 295 28.70 -29.34 -22.69
CA GLN A 295 28.95 -28.79 -21.35
C GLN A 295 28.43 -27.38 -21.00
N GLY A 296 27.73 -27.33 -19.87
CA GLY A 296 26.89 -26.22 -19.47
C GLY A 296 27.61 -24.94 -19.08
N VAL A 297 26.88 -23.84 -19.25
CA VAL A 297 26.98 -22.62 -18.45
C VAL A 297 25.55 -22.14 -18.24
N ILE A 298 25.06 -22.27 -17.01
CA ILE A 298 23.83 -21.63 -16.52
C ILE A 298 24.15 -20.13 -16.45
N LEU A 299 23.65 -19.35 -17.40
CA LEU A 299 23.58 -17.90 -17.24
C LEU A 299 22.39 -17.60 -16.34
N GLY A 300 22.70 -17.36 -15.06
CA GLY A 300 21.74 -16.99 -14.03
C GLY A 300 20.96 -15.75 -14.43
N GLY A 301 19.64 -15.84 -14.32
CA GLY A 301 18.76 -14.68 -14.32
C GLY A 301 19.20 -13.74 -13.20
N THR A 302 19.47 -12.49 -13.57
CA THR A 302 19.99 -11.48 -12.67
C THR A 302 18.97 -11.13 -11.60
N SER A 303 19.47 -10.96 -10.37
CA SER A 303 18.77 -10.63 -9.12
C SER A 303 18.10 -9.23 -9.10
N SER A 304 17.88 -8.62 -10.27
CA SER A 304 17.36 -7.25 -10.42
C SER A 304 15.84 -7.14 -10.41
N ASP A 305 15.10 -8.24 -10.58
CA ASP A 305 13.63 -8.22 -10.58
C ASP A 305 13.03 -8.73 -9.25
N ALA A 306 13.85 -9.41 -8.44
CA ALA A 306 13.43 -9.97 -7.14
C ALA A 306 13.50 -8.94 -5.99
N TRP A 307 14.32 -7.89 -6.09
CA TRP A 307 14.42 -6.88 -5.02
C TRP A 307 13.22 -5.92 -5.01
N LEU A 308 12.63 -5.61 -6.17
CA LEU A 308 11.42 -4.77 -6.27
C LEU A 308 10.23 -5.41 -5.53
N ALA A 309 10.11 -6.74 -5.62
CA ALA A 309 9.07 -7.48 -4.92
C ALA A 309 9.31 -7.65 -3.41
N ASN A 310 10.57 -7.63 -2.99
CA ASN A 310 10.92 -7.60 -1.56
C ASN A 310 10.64 -6.22 -0.94
N MET A 311 10.48 -5.15 -1.73
CA MET A 311 9.97 -3.88 -1.21
C MET A 311 8.45 -3.94 -0.95
N ALA A 312 7.70 -4.66 -1.79
CA ALA A 312 6.25 -4.76 -1.71
C ALA A 312 5.71 -5.69 -0.60
N THR A 313 6.53 -6.57 -0.03
CA THR A 313 6.03 -7.60 0.91
C THR A 313 6.44 -7.41 2.37
N GLY A 314 7.40 -6.56 2.69
CA GLY A 314 7.71 -6.18 4.09
C GLY A 314 7.88 -7.35 5.08
N ASP A 315 8.17 -8.57 4.60
CA ASP A 315 8.15 -9.78 5.42
C ASP A 315 9.53 -9.97 6.06
N ALA A 316 9.70 -9.39 7.25
CA ALA A 316 10.79 -9.72 8.15
C ALA A 316 10.39 -10.84 9.11
N THR A 317 9.88 -11.99 8.61
CA THR A 317 9.78 -13.21 9.42
C THR A 317 10.09 -14.51 8.64
N GLY A 318 11.19 -15.17 9.02
CA GLY A 318 11.53 -16.58 8.70
C GLY A 318 12.57 -16.76 7.59
N ALA A 319 13.74 -17.39 7.75
CA ALA A 319 14.23 -18.29 8.80
C ALA A 319 15.78 -18.30 8.80
N ALA A 320 16.41 -17.90 9.90
CA ALA A 320 17.81 -18.20 10.16
C ALA A 320 17.89 -19.48 11.01
N ALA A 321 17.89 -20.64 10.36
CA ALA A 321 18.38 -21.86 10.99
C ALA A 321 19.92 -21.83 10.94
N ALA A 322 20.53 -21.11 11.88
CA ALA A 322 21.98 -21.17 12.08
C ALA A 322 22.33 -22.48 12.81
N ALA A 323 22.97 -23.39 12.09
CA ALA A 323 23.58 -24.59 12.64
C ALA A 323 24.67 -24.24 13.65
N ALA A 324 24.39 -24.39 14.94
CA ALA A 324 25.38 -24.28 16.00
C ALA A 324 26.16 -25.61 16.12
N ALA A 325 27.23 -25.76 15.33
CA ALA A 325 28.24 -26.78 15.55
C ALA A 325 29.07 -26.41 16.79
N SER A 326 28.67 -26.93 17.95
CA SER A 326 29.40 -26.79 19.20
C SER A 326 30.32 -27.99 19.41
N GLY A 327 31.56 -27.90 18.92
CA GLY A 327 32.61 -28.87 19.24
C GLY A 327 33.02 -28.75 20.71
N ARG A 328 32.57 -29.68 21.56
CA ARG A 328 33.06 -29.86 22.92
C ARG A 328 34.07 -31.01 22.95
N LEU A 329 35.35 -30.68 22.92
CA LEU A 329 36.43 -31.53 23.43
C LEU A 329 36.45 -31.37 24.95
N VAL A 330 35.99 -32.39 25.67
CA VAL A 330 36.26 -32.53 27.11
C VAL A 330 37.01 -33.84 27.28
N ALA A 331 38.30 -33.71 27.63
CA ALA A 331 39.17 -34.81 28.03
C ALA A 331 38.67 -35.42 29.34
N ALA A 332 38.48 -36.74 29.35
CA ALA A 332 38.22 -37.52 30.56
C ALA A 332 39.54 -38.01 31.17
N PRO A 333 39.75 -37.93 32.50
CA PRO A 333 40.80 -38.69 33.16
C PRO A 333 40.27 -40.06 33.59
N LEU A 334 40.94 -41.10 33.09
CA LEU A 334 40.85 -42.48 33.57
C LEU A 334 41.40 -42.58 34.99
N VAL A 335 40.58 -43.04 35.94
CA VAL A 335 41.05 -43.61 37.22
C VAL A 335 40.40 -44.97 37.40
N LEU A 336 41.26 -45.99 37.51
CA LEU A 336 40.95 -47.38 37.83
C LEU A 336 40.32 -47.52 39.23
N LEU A 337 39.37 -48.44 39.42
CA LEU A 337 39.60 -49.69 40.19
C LEU A 337 38.41 -50.66 40.10
N ALA A 338 38.76 -51.94 40.15
CA ALA A 338 37.97 -53.14 39.95
C ALA A 338 36.90 -53.44 41.02
N LEU A 339 35.89 -54.27 40.68
CA LEU A 339 35.69 -55.65 41.18
C LEU A 339 34.23 -56.15 41.03
N HIS A 340 34.10 -57.45 40.75
CA HIS A 340 32.94 -58.38 40.75
C HIS A 340 32.41 -58.77 39.35
N LEU A 341 32.96 -59.80 38.70
CA LEU A 341 32.85 -61.26 38.90
C LEU A 341 31.57 -61.91 38.31
N LEU A 342 31.79 -62.66 37.21
CA LEU A 342 31.26 -63.99 36.86
C LEU A 342 29.75 -64.18 36.65
N ARG A 343 29.33 -64.26 35.38
CA ARG A 343 29.17 -65.53 34.63
C ARG A 343 28.91 -65.27 33.15
#